data_AF-F0SUZ6-F1
#
_entry.id   AF-F0SUZ6-F1
#
_cell.length_a   1.000
_cell.length_b   1.000
_cell.length_c   1.000
_cell.angle_alpha   90.00
_cell.angle_beta   90.00
_cell.angle_gamma   90.00
#
_symmetry.space_group_name_H-M   'P 1'
#
loop_
_entity.id
_entity.type
_entity.pdbx_description
1 polymer ?
#
loop_
_entity_poly.entity_id
_entity_poly.type
_entity_poly.pdbx_seq_one_letter_code
_entity_poly.pdbx_strand_id
1 'polypeptide(L)'
;MEIQGQNFGIEIEMTGITRSRAAEVIAEHFGTTKEYEGSFYDAYYACDSQRRKWRVMSDGSIDCQKKDGRRKVSADRSYSVEMVSPICQYQDIETVQELMRKLREAGAFVNSSCGIHIHINAAPFDAPKLRNLVNIMAAKEDMIYKALKVSRGRETNYCQKIDSAFLERINRQKPTTLDQLKRIWYNGSDGSREHYHDSRYHCLNLHSVFQKGTVEFRAFNGDLHAGKVKAYVQFCLAMTAQALNQRSASPTKTQSTNEKYTFRVWLLRLGMIGDEFKTARKHLLDHLEGCIAWKDPAQAERQKERLRQKREAERSQEQTPPEEAVPETVLEAEDEQSSAFTMSM
;
A
#
# COMPACT_ATOMS: atom_id res chain seq x y z
N MET A 1 8.28 -16.95 -6.60
CA MET A 1 8.72 -15.98 -5.58
C MET A 1 7.52 -15.60 -4.74
N GLU A 2 7.55 -15.92 -3.46
CA GLU A 2 6.50 -15.53 -2.52
C GLU A 2 6.74 -14.12 -1.99
N ILE A 3 5.68 -13.45 -1.51
CA ILE A 3 5.77 -12.12 -0.91
C ILE A 3 6.72 -12.15 0.29
N GLN A 4 6.58 -13.18 1.13
CA GLN A 4 7.33 -13.38 2.37
C GLN A 4 8.77 -13.87 2.15
N GLY A 5 9.11 -14.34 0.95
CA GLY A 5 10.42 -14.89 0.62
C GLY A 5 11.45 -13.83 0.19
N GLN A 6 11.11 -12.55 0.27
CA GLN A 6 11.95 -11.44 -0.20
C GLN A 6 12.51 -10.64 0.97
N ASN A 7 13.78 -10.24 0.83
CA ASN A 7 14.41 -9.33 1.77
C ASN A 7 14.11 -7.88 1.39
N PHE A 8 13.95 -7.03 2.39
CA PHE A 8 13.76 -5.59 2.21
C PHE A 8 14.66 -4.78 3.15
N GLY A 9 14.81 -3.50 2.84
CA GLY A 9 15.30 -2.47 3.76
C GLY A 9 14.29 -1.32 3.77
N ILE A 10 14.27 -0.55 4.85
CA ILE A 10 13.39 0.61 4.97
C ILE A 10 14.14 1.78 5.60
N GLU A 11 13.98 2.94 4.97
CA GLU A 11 14.44 4.25 5.45
C GLU A 11 13.19 5.04 5.87
N ILE A 12 13.15 5.54 7.10
CA ILE A 12 12.01 6.28 7.66
C ILE A 12 12.50 7.60 8.23
N GLU A 13 12.08 8.69 7.61
CA GLU A 13 12.40 10.05 8.03
C GLU A 13 11.40 10.56 9.07
N MET A 14 11.91 11.26 10.09
CA MET A 14 11.12 11.85 11.16
C MET A 14 11.82 13.06 11.79
N THR A 15 11.08 13.78 12.62
CA THR A 15 11.57 14.84 13.49
C THR A 15 10.88 14.75 14.85
N GLY A 16 10.98 15.76 15.71
CA GLY A 16 10.36 15.76 17.04
C GLY A 16 11.14 15.01 18.11
N ILE A 17 12.14 14.23 17.71
CA ILE A 17 13.09 13.51 18.56
C ILE A 17 14.51 13.80 18.06
N THR A 18 15.50 13.80 18.94
CA THR A 18 16.90 13.91 18.51
C THR A 18 17.41 12.56 18.01
N ARG A 19 18.37 12.54 17.08
CA ARG A 19 19.00 11.28 16.62
C ARG A 19 19.53 10.41 17.74
N SER A 20 20.21 11.02 18.71
CA SER A 20 20.74 10.31 19.88
C SER A 20 19.64 9.69 20.73
N ARG A 21 18.50 10.38 20.95
CA ARG A 21 17.37 9.81 21.69
C ARG A 21 16.63 8.75 20.87
N ALA A 22 16.50 8.92 19.56
CA ALA A 22 15.91 7.90 18.69
C ALA A 22 16.74 6.61 18.71
N ALA A 23 18.06 6.69 18.62
CA ALA A 23 18.95 5.54 18.75
C ALA A 23 18.84 4.86 20.12
N GLU A 24 18.63 5.64 21.18
CA GLU A 24 18.38 5.12 22.53
C GLU A 24 17.08 4.33 22.61
N VAL A 25 15.99 4.84 22.05
CA VAL A 25 14.70 4.13 21.99
C VAL A 25 14.82 2.80 21.24
N ILE A 26 15.60 2.77 20.14
CA ILE A 26 15.86 1.54 19.40
C ILE A 26 16.70 0.57 20.24
N ALA A 27 17.73 1.06 20.93
CA ALA A 27 18.56 0.25 21.82
C ALA A 27 17.76 -0.34 23.00
N GLU A 28 16.94 0.48 23.65
CA GLU A 28 16.00 0.07 24.70
C GLU A 28 15.05 -1.02 24.20
N HIS A 29 14.58 -0.94 22.95
CA HIS A 29 13.72 -1.98 22.37
C HIS A 29 14.43 -3.32 22.24
N PHE A 30 15.71 -3.33 21.89
CA PHE A 30 16.50 -4.56 21.73
C PHE A 30 17.21 -5.03 23.01
N GLY A 31 17.12 -4.26 24.10
CA GLY A 31 17.90 -4.53 25.31
C GLY A 31 19.41 -4.37 25.09
N THR A 32 19.80 -3.48 24.18
CA THR A 32 21.20 -3.16 23.85
C THR A 32 21.52 -1.70 24.19
N THR A 33 22.71 -1.25 23.83
CA THR A 33 23.14 0.15 23.98
C THR A 33 23.23 0.83 22.63
N LYS A 34 22.99 2.15 22.60
CA LYS A 34 23.30 2.97 21.41
C LYS A 34 24.81 3.19 21.31
N GLU A 35 25.32 3.16 20.10
CA GLU A 35 26.71 3.47 19.78
C GLU A 35 26.78 4.63 18.80
N TYR A 36 27.82 5.45 18.93
CA TYR A 36 28.09 6.55 18.01
C TYR A 36 29.07 6.08 16.94
N GLU A 37 28.66 6.12 15.66
CA GLU A 37 29.52 5.67 14.56
C GLU A 37 30.43 6.79 14.07
N GLY A 38 30.05 8.07 14.26
CA GLY A 38 30.83 9.24 13.84
C GLY A 38 31.00 9.31 12.31
N SER A 39 30.33 10.25 11.65
CA SER A 39 30.45 10.43 10.19
C SER A 39 29.93 11.81 9.75
N PHE A 40 29.99 12.10 8.45
CA PHE A 40 29.36 13.30 7.86
C PHE A 40 27.88 13.44 8.24
N TYR A 41 27.20 12.33 8.53
CA TYR A 41 25.79 12.31 8.89
C TYR A 41 25.52 12.22 10.39
N ASP A 42 26.55 12.40 11.25
CA ASP A 42 26.47 12.34 12.72
C ASP A 42 25.57 11.18 13.19
N ALA A 43 25.97 9.97 12.79
CA ALA A 43 25.17 8.76 12.84
C ALA A 43 25.35 7.98 14.15
N TYR A 44 24.24 7.42 14.62
CA TYR A 44 24.18 6.46 15.72
C TYR A 44 23.65 5.13 15.23
N TYR A 45 23.90 4.05 15.96
CA TYR A 45 23.20 2.78 15.74
C TYR A 45 22.90 2.05 17.05
N ALA A 46 21.96 1.13 16.96
CA ALA A 46 21.73 0.09 17.95
C ALA A 46 21.73 -1.27 17.24
N CYS A 47 22.30 -2.28 17.89
CA CYS A 47 22.28 -3.64 17.37
C CYS A 47 21.03 -4.38 17.86
N ASP A 48 20.41 -5.17 16.99
CA ASP A 48 19.42 -6.16 17.42
C ASP A 48 20.07 -7.42 18.00
N SER A 49 19.26 -8.40 18.41
CA SER A 49 19.73 -9.67 18.97
C SER A 49 20.58 -10.51 18.00
N GLN A 50 20.52 -10.22 16.70
CA GLN A 50 21.32 -10.85 15.64
C GLN A 50 22.54 -10.02 15.27
N ARG A 51 22.87 -8.98 16.05
CA ARG A 51 23.96 -8.02 15.80
C ARG A 51 23.81 -7.24 14.48
N ARG A 52 22.59 -7.14 13.95
CA ARG A 52 22.31 -6.30 12.79
C ARG A 52 22.12 -4.85 13.25
N LYS A 53 22.75 -3.91 12.53
CA LYS A 53 22.73 -2.49 12.89
C LYS A 53 21.45 -1.81 12.39
N TRP A 54 20.68 -1.24 13.31
CA TRP A 54 19.64 -0.26 13.05
C TRP A 54 20.24 1.12 13.21
N ARG A 55 20.35 1.86 12.11
CA ARG A 55 21.06 3.15 12.08
C ARG A 55 20.09 4.31 12.18
N VAL A 56 20.58 5.40 12.76
CA VAL A 56 19.89 6.68 12.82
C VAL A 56 20.87 7.76 12.39
N MET A 57 20.53 8.51 11.34
CA MET A 57 21.41 9.51 10.72
C MET A 57 20.66 10.80 10.37
N SER A 58 21.37 11.87 10.01
CA SER A 58 20.73 13.10 9.52
C SER A 58 20.43 12.98 8.03
N ASP A 59 19.22 13.39 7.65
CA ASP A 59 18.86 13.72 6.29
C ASP A 59 18.74 15.25 6.10
N GLY A 60 19.44 15.78 5.10
CA GLY A 60 19.53 17.22 4.83
C GLY A 60 18.19 17.89 4.51
N SER A 61 17.24 17.13 3.97
CA SER A 61 15.95 17.62 3.46
C SER A 61 14.88 17.80 4.54
N ILE A 62 15.10 17.27 5.75
CA ILE A 62 14.12 17.34 6.85
C ILE A 62 14.03 18.75 7.45
N ASP A 63 12.84 19.34 7.44
CA ASP A 63 12.46 20.51 8.23
C ASP A 63 12.38 20.12 9.72
N CYS A 64 13.38 20.52 10.49
CA CYS A 64 13.56 20.09 11.87
C CYS A 64 12.60 20.81 12.81
N GLN A 65 11.78 20.05 13.53
CA GLN A 65 10.77 20.58 14.44
C GLN A 65 10.77 19.82 15.76
N LYS A 66 10.35 20.48 16.84
CA LYS A 66 10.08 19.86 18.15
C LYS A 66 8.74 20.31 18.72
N LYS A 67 8.23 19.55 19.68
CA LYS A 67 7.05 19.97 20.45
C LYS A 67 7.46 20.95 21.54
N ASP A 68 6.76 22.06 21.62
CA ASP A 68 6.74 22.98 22.75
C ASP A 68 5.29 23.07 23.25
N GLY A 69 4.99 22.33 24.31
CA GLY A 69 3.63 22.04 24.73
C GLY A 69 2.79 21.41 23.60
N ARG A 70 1.74 22.11 23.17
CA ARG A 70 0.87 21.68 22.06
C ARG A 70 1.33 22.14 20.68
N ARG A 71 2.32 23.04 20.60
CA ARG A 71 2.79 23.64 19.34
C ARG A 71 3.98 22.86 18.80
N LYS A 72 4.12 22.85 17.47
CA LYS A 72 5.36 22.44 16.79
C LYS A 72 6.14 23.70 16.46
N VAL A 73 7.40 23.76 16.86
CA VAL A 73 8.32 24.89 16.62
C VAL A 73 9.58 24.39 15.95
N SER A 74 10.32 25.28 15.30
CA SER A 74 11.61 24.95 14.67
C SER A 74 12.60 24.40 15.70
N ALA A 75 13.41 23.45 15.27
CA ALA A 75 14.46 22.82 16.06
C ALA A 75 15.78 22.79 15.30
N ASP A 76 16.88 22.59 16.01
CA ASP A 76 18.20 22.44 15.41
C ASP A 76 18.34 21.09 14.66
N ARG A 77 19.47 20.94 13.96
CA ARG A 77 19.75 19.77 13.10
C ARG A 77 19.87 18.44 13.84
N SER A 78 19.98 18.42 15.17
CA SER A 78 19.92 17.16 15.92
C SER A 78 18.57 16.45 15.79
N TYR A 79 17.52 17.17 15.40
CA TYR A 79 16.16 16.68 15.13
C TYR A 79 15.92 16.27 13.66
N SER A 80 16.97 16.24 12.83
CA SER A 80 16.93 15.57 11.53
C SER A 80 17.22 14.09 11.76
N VAL A 81 16.20 13.24 11.59
CA VAL A 81 16.29 11.82 11.94
C VAL A 81 15.81 10.97 10.78
N GLU A 82 16.71 10.22 10.17
CA GLU A 82 16.40 9.11 9.27
C GLU A 82 16.80 7.81 9.94
N MET A 83 15.83 6.92 10.18
CA MET A 83 16.09 5.56 10.65
C MET A 83 16.27 4.65 9.44
N VAL A 84 17.40 3.94 9.37
CA VAL A 84 17.73 2.98 8.30
C VAL A 84 17.82 1.59 8.90
N SER A 85 16.98 0.68 8.42
CA SER A 85 16.97 -0.71 8.87
C SER A 85 18.20 -1.48 8.38
N PRO A 86 18.58 -2.58 9.04
CA PRO A 86 19.39 -3.61 8.38
C PRO A 86 18.61 -4.27 7.23
N ILE A 87 19.23 -5.25 6.56
CA ILE A 87 18.50 -6.15 5.67
C ILE A 87 17.50 -6.93 6.52
N CYS A 88 16.23 -6.67 6.29
CA CYS A 88 15.09 -7.25 6.96
C CYS A 88 14.49 -8.40 6.15
N GLN A 89 13.96 -9.38 6.88
CA GLN A 89 13.10 -10.45 6.39
C GLN A 89 11.64 -10.11 6.70
N TYR A 90 10.70 -10.85 6.11
CA TYR A 90 9.27 -10.56 6.28
C TYR A 90 8.82 -10.49 7.75
N GLN A 91 9.33 -11.36 8.63
CA GLN A 91 8.98 -11.31 10.05
C GLN A 91 9.48 -10.04 10.76
N ASP A 92 10.52 -9.37 10.25
CA ASP A 92 11.04 -8.12 10.84
C ASP A 92 10.06 -6.94 10.65
N ILE A 93 8.99 -7.09 9.86
CA ILE A 93 7.91 -6.09 9.78
C ILE A 93 7.33 -5.83 11.18
N GLU A 94 7.19 -6.84 12.03
CA GLU A 94 6.70 -6.67 13.41
C GLU A 94 7.65 -5.78 14.23
N THR A 95 8.96 -6.01 14.12
CA THR A 95 9.99 -5.16 14.74
C THR A 95 9.87 -3.71 14.26
N VAL A 96 9.76 -3.49 12.94
CA VAL A 96 9.56 -2.15 12.38
C VAL A 96 8.31 -1.50 12.98
N GLN A 97 7.20 -2.23 13.08
CA GLN A 97 5.95 -1.73 13.66
C GLN A 97 6.12 -1.33 15.13
N GLU A 98 6.80 -2.13 15.95
CA GLU A 98 7.08 -1.81 17.35
C GLU A 98 7.98 -0.59 17.49
N LEU A 99 9.04 -0.48 16.68
CA LEU A 99 9.89 0.71 16.67
C LEU A 99 9.10 1.97 16.31
N MET A 100 8.18 1.91 15.34
CA MET A 100 7.31 3.04 15.00
C MET A 100 6.42 3.48 16.16
N ARG A 101 5.91 2.54 16.96
CA ARG A 101 5.12 2.87 18.16
C ARG A 101 6.00 3.53 19.22
N LYS A 102 7.13 2.91 19.57
CA LYS A 102 8.06 3.41 20.59
C LYS A 102 8.65 4.77 20.25
N LEU A 103 9.05 4.99 18.99
CA LEU A 103 9.56 6.30 18.55
C LEU A 103 8.49 7.39 18.66
N ARG A 104 7.25 7.08 18.27
CA ARG A 104 6.12 8.02 18.40
C ARG A 104 5.79 8.33 19.86
N GLU A 105 5.83 7.32 20.74
CA GLU A 105 5.67 7.48 22.19
C GLU A 105 6.78 8.34 22.80
N ALA A 106 8.01 8.18 22.31
CA ALA A 106 9.17 8.99 22.69
C ALA A 106 9.16 10.43 22.12
N GLY A 107 8.10 10.83 21.42
CA GLY A 107 7.88 12.19 20.95
C GLY A 107 8.17 12.43 19.47
N ALA A 108 8.62 11.41 18.73
CA ALA A 108 8.84 11.53 17.29
C ALA A 108 7.53 11.82 16.55
N PHE A 109 7.62 12.63 15.50
CA PHE A 109 6.53 12.88 14.57
C PHE A 109 7.08 13.19 13.17
N VAL A 110 6.19 13.26 12.20
CA VAL A 110 6.52 13.58 10.80
C VAL A 110 5.87 14.91 10.41
N ASN A 111 6.43 15.54 9.39
CA ASN A 111 5.87 16.69 8.69
C ASN A 111 5.97 16.46 7.16
N SER A 112 5.70 17.48 6.35
CA SER A 112 5.65 17.36 4.90
C SER A 112 7.00 17.15 4.22
N SER A 113 8.12 17.38 4.91
CA SER A 113 9.45 17.07 4.36
C SER A 113 9.83 15.60 4.54
N CYS A 114 9.18 14.86 5.45
CA CYS A 114 9.53 13.47 5.72
C CYS A 114 8.98 12.51 4.64
N GLY A 115 9.80 11.53 4.26
CA GLY A 115 9.48 10.41 3.39
C GLY A 115 9.70 9.03 4.04
N ILE A 116 9.28 8.00 3.31
CA ILE A 116 9.68 6.61 3.57
C ILE A 116 10.20 6.03 2.26
N HIS A 117 11.37 5.40 2.30
CA HIS A 117 11.92 4.65 1.17
C HIS A 117 11.97 3.18 1.49
N ILE A 118 11.55 2.35 0.55
CA ILE A 118 11.55 0.89 0.71
C ILE A 118 12.43 0.30 -0.37
N HIS A 119 13.45 -0.43 0.07
CA HIS A 119 14.40 -1.12 -0.79
C HIS A 119 14.06 -2.60 -0.83
N ILE A 120 13.92 -3.19 -2.02
CA ILE A 120 13.75 -4.63 -2.20
C ILE A 120 15.02 -5.20 -2.84
N ASN A 121 15.52 -6.33 -2.33
CA ASN A 121 16.70 -6.99 -2.89
C ASN A 121 16.56 -7.22 -4.40
N ALA A 122 17.49 -6.68 -5.20
CA ALA A 122 17.42 -6.79 -6.65
C ALA A 122 18.12 -8.04 -7.20
N ALA A 123 18.87 -8.80 -6.38
CA ALA A 123 19.60 -9.99 -6.84
C ALA A 123 18.73 -11.03 -7.59
N PRO A 124 17.46 -11.28 -7.24
CA PRO A 124 16.60 -12.19 -7.98
C PRO A 124 16.13 -11.68 -9.36
N PHE A 125 16.38 -10.41 -9.68
CA PHE A 125 15.90 -9.79 -10.90
C PHE A 125 16.93 -9.83 -12.03
N ASP A 126 16.47 -10.28 -13.19
CA ASP A 126 17.10 -9.97 -14.48
C ASP A 126 16.44 -8.73 -15.13
N ALA A 127 16.99 -8.27 -16.27
CA ALA A 127 16.43 -7.13 -16.98
C ALA A 127 14.99 -7.33 -17.48
N PRO A 128 14.59 -8.49 -18.03
CA PRO A 128 13.20 -8.79 -18.34
C PRO A 128 12.24 -8.64 -17.14
N LYS A 129 12.63 -9.10 -15.94
CA LYS A 129 11.81 -8.98 -14.73
C LYS A 129 11.75 -7.54 -14.21
N LEU A 130 12.83 -6.77 -14.29
CA LEU A 130 12.79 -5.33 -13.98
C LEU A 130 11.91 -4.56 -14.96
N ARG A 131 11.95 -4.90 -16.25
CA ARG A 131 10.99 -4.34 -17.23
C ARG A 131 9.55 -4.68 -16.86
N ASN A 132 9.28 -5.90 -16.39
CA ASN A 132 7.93 -6.25 -15.92
C ASN A 132 7.51 -5.36 -14.74
N LEU A 133 8.41 -5.12 -13.78
CA LEU A 133 8.12 -4.24 -12.65
C LEU A 133 7.80 -2.81 -13.09
N VAL A 134 8.59 -2.24 -14.01
CA VAL A 134 8.34 -0.94 -14.63
C VAL A 134 6.95 -0.90 -15.28
N ASN A 135 6.61 -1.92 -16.07
CA ASN A 135 5.31 -1.99 -16.74
C ASN A 135 4.14 -2.14 -15.76
N ILE A 136 4.29 -2.94 -14.71
CA ILE A 136 3.27 -3.11 -13.65
C ILE A 136 3.03 -1.76 -12.94
N MET A 137 4.10 -1.06 -12.58
CA MET A 137 4.03 0.27 -11.96
C MET A 137 3.32 1.24 -12.92
N ALA A 138 3.79 1.38 -14.16
CA ALA A 138 3.24 2.30 -15.15
C ALA A 138 1.74 2.06 -15.40
N ALA A 139 1.31 0.81 -15.47
CA ALA A 139 -0.09 0.46 -15.72
C ALA A 139 -1.05 0.87 -14.60
N LYS A 140 -0.56 1.09 -13.38
CA LYS A 140 -1.36 1.38 -12.17
C LYS A 140 -0.96 2.68 -11.48
N GLU A 141 0.01 3.40 -12.02
CA GLU A 141 0.68 4.52 -11.37
C GLU A 141 -0.28 5.60 -10.88
N ASP A 142 -1.27 6.00 -11.68
CA ASP A 142 -2.23 7.04 -11.29
C ASP A 142 -3.07 6.62 -10.05
N MET A 143 -3.48 5.36 -9.97
CA MET A 143 -4.19 4.84 -8.79
C MET A 143 -3.24 4.70 -7.59
N ILE A 144 -1.97 4.32 -7.81
CA ILE A 144 -0.97 4.22 -6.73
C ILE A 144 -0.75 5.58 -6.08
N TYR A 145 -0.58 6.64 -6.87
CA TYR A 145 -0.34 7.99 -6.35
C TYR A 145 -1.53 8.52 -5.56
N LYS A 146 -2.75 8.25 -6.05
CA LYS A 146 -3.99 8.56 -5.30
C LYS A 146 -4.08 7.77 -4.00
N ALA A 147 -3.85 6.46 -4.04
CA ALA A 147 -3.89 5.56 -2.87
C ALA A 147 -2.89 6.00 -1.78
N LEU A 148 -1.71 6.46 -2.17
CA LEU A 148 -0.67 6.92 -1.26
C LEU A 148 -0.81 8.40 -0.86
N LYS A 149 -1.76 9.13 -1.46
CA LYS A 149 -1.91 10.60 -1.32
C LYS A 149 -0.59 11.34 -1.54
N VAL A 150 0.12 11.03 -2.61
CA VAL A 150 1.35 11.75 -2.98
C VAL A 150 0.98 13.20 -3.28
N SER A 151 1.67 14.15 -2.64
CA SER A 151 1.43 15.57 -2.93
C SER A 151 2.04 15.95 -4.28
N ARG A 152 1.44 16.93 -4.97
CA ARG A 152 1.92 17.40 -6.29
C ARG A 152 3.39 17.83 -6.27
N GLY A 153 3.83 18.47 -5.18
CA GLY A 153 5.22 18.88 -5.00
C GLY A 153 6.17 17.68 -4.91
N ARG A 154 5.79 16.61 -4.21
CA ARG A 154 6.59 15.37 -4.14
C ARG A 154 6.60 14.63 -5.46
N GLU A 155 5.44 14.51 -6.12
CA GLU A 155 5.32 13.94 -7.46
C GLU A 155 6.22 14.68 -8.47
N THR A 156 6.36 16.00 -8.37
CA THR A 156 7.16 16.75 -9.36
C THR A 156 8.66 16.67 -9.09
N ASN A 157 9.09 16.60 -7.83
CA ASN A 157 10.49 16.82 -7.46
C ASN A 157 11.22 15.58 -6.91
N TYR A 158 10.52 14.68 -6.23
CA TYR A 158 11.17 13.66 -5.39
C TYR A 158 10.79 12.22 -5.77
N CYS A 159 9.57 12.03 -6.25
CA CYS A 159 9.05 10.73 -6.66
C CYS A 159 8.19 10.89 -7.92
N GLN A 160 8.83 11.26 -9.01
CA GLN A 160 8.19 11.41 -10.31
C GLN A 160 7.60 10.11 -10.82
N LYS A 161 6.53 10.26 -11.59
CA LYS A 161 5.98 9.19 -12.40
C LYS A 161 7.02 8.66 -13.37
N ILE A 162 6.79 7.44 -13.87
CA ILE A 162 7.66 6.83 -14.87
C ILE A 162 7.69 7.73 -16.10
N ASP A 163 8.89 8.14 -16.50
CA ASP A 163 9.10 8.92 -17.72
C ASP A 163 8.56 8.15 -18.94
N SER A 164 7.71 8.82 -19.73
CA SER A 164 7.05 8.21 -20.88
C SER A 164 8.07 7.83 -21.96
N ALA A 165 9.12 8.63 -22.15
CA ALA A 165 10.16 8.32 -23.12
C ALA A 165 10.99 7.09 -22.68
N PHE A 166 11.35 6.99 -21.39
CA PHE A 166 11.97 5.80 -20.82
C PHE A 166 11.09 4.56 -20.98
N LEU A 167 9.79 4.67 -20.67
CA LEU A 167 8.84 3.57 -20.79
C LEU A 167 8.70 3.07 -22.23
N GLU A 168 8.72 3.98 -23.21
CA GLU A 168 8.75 3.61 -24.63
C GLU A 168 10.07 2.89 -24.97
N ARG A 169 11.21 3.48 -24.62
CA ARG A 169 12.54 2.91 -24.91
C ARG A 169 12.71 1.50 -24.36
N ILE A 170 12.37 1.26 -23.09
CA ILE A 170 12.53 -0.05 -22.45
C ILE A 170 11.61 -1.12 -23.07
N ASN A 171 10.41 -0.75 -23.51
CA ASN A 171 9.47 -1.67 -24.16
C ASN A 171 9.77 -1.92 -25.64
N ARG A 172 10.40 -0.95 -26.33
CA ARG A 172 10.91 -1.12 -27.70
C ARG A 172 12.15 -2.01 -27.72
N GLN A 173 13.14 -1.72 -26.86
CA GLN A 173 14.44 -2.39 -26.85
C GLN A 173 14.41 -3.74 -26.14
N LYS A 174 13.52 -3.94 -25.15
CA LYS A 174 13.34 -5.20 -24.42
C LYS A 174 14.65 -5.79 -23.90
N PRO A 175 15.37 -5.08 -23.00
CA PRO A 175 16.70 -5.50 -22.56
C PRO A 175 16.69 -6.91 -21.95
N THR A 176 17.71 -7.70 -22.27
CA THR A 176 17.92 -9.05 -21.73
C THR A 176 19.01 -9.10 -20.67
N THR A 177 19.86 -8.07 -20.58
CA THR A 177 20.93 -7.96 -19.56
C THR A 177 20.77 -6.69 -18.73
N LEU A 178 21.29 -6.72 -17.48
CA LEU A 178 21.28 -5.55 -16.59
C LEU A 178 22.07 -4.38 -17.18
N ASP A 179 23.15 -4.62 -17.92
CA ASP A 179 23.91 -3.56 -18.59
C ASP A 179 23.11 -2.88 -19.71
N GLN A 180 22.32 -3.62 -20.48
CA GLN A 180 21.42 -3.03 -21.46
C GLN A 180 20.36 -2.17 -20.76
N LEU A 181 19.75 -2.68 -19.69
CA LEU A 181 18.78 -1.93 -18.91
C LEU A 181 19.38 -0.67 -18.31
N LYS A 182 20.61 -0.74 -17.78
CA LYS A 182 21.37 0.38 -17.23
C LYS A 182 21.56 1.50 -18.26
N ARG A 183 21.97 1.14 -19.49
CA ARG A 183 22.12 2.11 -20.60
C ARG A 183 20.78 2.76 -20.97
N ILE A 184 19.69 2.01 -20.96
CA ILE A 184 18.34 2.54 -21.24
C ILE A 184 17.87 3.50 -20.14
N TRP A 185 18.14 3.16 -18.87
CA TRP A 185 17.78 3.95 -17.70
C TRP A 185 18.49 5.30 -17.69
N TYR A 186 19.83 5.32 -17.81
CA TYR A 186 20.58 6.57 -17.80
C TYR A 186 20.45 7.35 -19.10
N ASN A 187 20.23 6.68 -20.23
CA ASN A 187 20.10 7.31 -21.55
C ASN A 187 21.24 8.30 -21.83
N GLY A 188 22.47 7.91 -21.49
CA GLY A 188 23.63 8.78 -21.47
C GLY A 188 24.79 8.11 -20.74
N SER A 189 25.61 8.92 -20.07
CA SER A 189 26.74 8.45 -19.25
C SER A 189 26.28 7.54 -18.11
N ASP A 190 27.15 6.61 -17.72
CA ASP A 190 26.86 5.67 -16.63
C ASP A 190 26.98 6.37 -15.26
N GLY A 191 25.83 6.75 -14.69
CA GLY A 191 25.74 7.36 -13.37
C GLY A 191 25.76 6.37 -12.20
N SER A 192 26.00 5.07 -12.40
CA SER A 192 25.86 4.05 -11.34
C SER A 192 26.77 4.23 -10.12
N ARG A 193 27.85 5.01 -10.24
CA ARG A 193 28.78 5.31 -9.13
C ARG A 193 28.41 6.58 -8.37
N GLU A 194 27.45 7.35 -8.84
CA GLU A 194 27.07 8.64 -8.26
C GLU A 194 26.01 8.44 -7.18
N HIS A 195 26.22 9.01 -5.99
CA HIS A 195 25.23 8.91 -4.92
C HIS A 195 23.94 9.73 -5.21
N TYR A 196 24.13 10.91 -5.80
CA TYR A 196 23.08 11.88 -6.11
C TYR A 196 22.92 12.06 -7.62
N HIS A 197 22.59 10.99 -8.35
CA HIS A 197 22.27 11.09 -9.78
C HIS A 197 20.81 11.49 -9.99
N ASP A 198 20.53 12.41 -10.91
CA ASP A 198 19.18 12.97 -11.15
C ASP A 198 18.12 11.92 -11.52
N SER A 199 18.53 10.80 -12.13
CA SER A 199 17.61 9.69 -12.44
C SER A 199 16.98 9.05 -11.20
N ARG A 200 17.40 9.39 -9.97
CA ARG A 200 16.87 8.76 -8.76
C ARG A 200 15.46 9.24 -8.38
N TYR A 201 15.01 10.37 -8.90
CA TYR A 201 13.79 11.06 -8.44
C TYR A 201 12.50 10.51 -9.05
N HIS A 202 12.37 9.18 -9.13
CA HIS A 202 11.15 8.49 -9.55
C HIS A 202 10.55 7.66 -8.42
N CYS A 203 9.23 7.45 -8.42
CA CYS A 203 8.56 6.56 -7.48
C CYS A 203 9.18 5.16 -7.48
N LEU A 204 9.42 4.60 -8.68
CA LEU A 204 10.19 3.37 -8.86
C LEU A 204 11.59 3.75 -9.35
N ASN A 205 12.56 3.76 -8.45
CA ASN A 205 13.92 4.15 -8.75
C ASN A 205 14.80 2.93 -9.07
N LEU A 206 15.20 2.80 -10.35
CA LEU A 206 16.13 1.75 -10.78
C LEU A 206 17.61 2.14 -10.66
N HIS A 207 17.94 3.40 -10.40
CA HIS A 207 19.34 3.79 -10.09
C HIS A 207 19.87 3.00 -8.89
N SER A 208 19.01 2.77 -7.88
CA SER A 208 19.34 1.96 -6.71
C SER A 208 19.71 0.51 -7.05
N VAL A 209 19.24 -0.04 -8.19
CA VAL A 209 19.62 -1.39 -8.62
C VAL A 209 21.10 -1.44 -8.97
N PHE A 210 21.57 -0.43 -9.69
CA PHE A 210 22.96 -0.36 -10.17
C PHE A 210 23.93 0.14 -9.11
N GLN A 211 23.45 0.98 -8.18
CA GLN A 211 24.25 1.58 -7.12
C GLN A 211 24.29 0.73 -5.84
N LYS A 212 23.12 0.28 -5.36
CA LYS A 212 22.95 -0.39 -4.06
C LYS A 212 22.55 -1.87 -4.17
N GLY A 213 22.27 -2.38 -5.38
CA GLY A 213 21.75 -3.74 -5.56
C GLY A 213 20.30 -3.92 -5.10
N THR A 214 19.50 -2.85 -5.07
CA THR A 214 18.10 -2.90 -4.61
C THR A 214 17.17 -2.09 -5.52
N VAL A 215 15.92 -2.52 -5.66
CA VAL A 215 14.87 -1.69 -6.24
C VAL A 215 14.33 -0.77 -5.14
N GLU A 216 14.34 0.54 -5.36
CA GLU A 216 13.87 1.53 -4.37
C GLU A 216 12.49 2.07 -4.75
N PHE A 217 11.58 2.11 -3.77
CA PHE A 217 10.27 2.76 -3.87
C PHE A 217 10.25 4.03 -3.02
N ARG A 218 9.97 5.18 -3.64
CA ARG A 218 10.09 6.52 -3.00
C ARG A 218 8.78 7.28 -2.81
N ALA A 219 7.64 6.73 -3.20
CA ALA A 219 6.37 7.46 -3.20
C ALA A 219 5.73 7.66 -1.81
N PHE A 220 6.15 6.91 -0.80
CA PHE A 220 5.49 6.92 0.50
C PHE A 220 5.72 8.22 1.25
N ASN A 221 4.64 8.82 1.77
CA ASN A 221 4.73 9.96 2.68
C ASN A 221 5.29 9.51 4.03
N GLY A 222 6.00 10.40 4.72
CA GLY A 222 6.42 10.18 6.10
C GLY A 222 5.21 9.85 6.99
N ASP A 223 5.29 8.74 7.71
CA ASP A 223 4.25 8.27 8.62
C ASP A 223 4.87 7.36 9.68
N LEU A 224 4.45 7.50 10.95
CA LEU A 224 4.88 6.62 12.06
C LEU A 224 3.74 5.68 12.50
N HIS A 225 2.66 5.58 11.73
CA HIS A 225 1.58 4.63 11.99
C HIS A 225 2.01 3.23 11.54
N ALA A 226 2.27 2.35 12.51
CA ALA A 226 2.72 0.98 12.31
C ALA A 226 1.93 0.20 11.24
N GLY A 227 0.60 0.33 11.20
CA GLY A 227 -0.24 -0.34 10.20
C GLY A 227 -0.03 0.16 8.76
N LYS A 228 0.31 1.44 8.58
CA LYS A 228 0.57 2.02 7.25
C LYS A 228 1.97 1.65 6.76
N VAL A 229 2.97 1.71 7.64
CA VAL A 229 4.33 1.27 7.33
C VAL A 229 4.34 -0.21 6.91
N LYS A 230 3.65 -1.09 7.66
CA LYS A 230 3.44 -2.50 7.25
C LYS A 230 2.78 -2.61 5.88
N ALA A 231 1.73 -1.81 5.62
CA ALA A 231 1.04 -1.81 4.33
C ALA A 231 1.96 -1.44 3.16
N TYR A 232 2.84 -0.45 3.35
CA TYR A 232 3.79 0.00 2.33
C TYR A 232 4.83 -1.08 2.00
N VAL A 233 5.40 -1.73 3.01
CA VAL A 233 6.34 -2.84 2.84
C VAL A 233 5.68 -4.01 2.12
N GLN A 234 4.51 -4.46 2.60
CA GLN A 234 3.76 -5.54 1.95
C GLN A 234 3.40 -5.21 0.50
N PHE A 235 3.04 -3.95 0.22
CA PHE A 235 2.71 -3.51 -1.14
C PHE A 235 3.91 -3.60 -2.08
N CYS A 236 5.09 -3.13 -1.67
CA CYS A 236 6.32 -3.23 -2.46
C CYS A 236 6.67 -4.69 -2.74
N LEU A 237 6.68 -5.53 -1.69
CA LEU A 237 6.97 -6.96 -1.79
C LEU A 237 5.99 -7.70 -2.72
N ALA A 238 4.72 -7.32 -2.70
CA ALA A 238 3.70 -7.93 -3.55
C ALA A 238 3.86 -7.53 -5.03
N MET A 239 4.17 -6.26 -5.31
CA MET A 239 4.49 -5.80 -6.67
C MET A 239 5.74 -6.48 -7.24
N THR A 240 6.81 -6.58 -6.44
CA THR A 240 8.05 -7.24 -6.86
C THR A 240 7.87 -8.75 -7.05
N ALA A 241 7.09 -9.41 -6.19
CA ALA A 241 6.71 -10.82 -6.36
C ALA A 241 5.96 -11.03 -7.69
N GLN A 242 4.98 -10.18 -8.01
CA GLN A 242 4.27 -10.24 -9.29
C GLN A 242 5.25 -10.09 -10.46
N ALA A 243 6.13 -9.09 -10.43
CA ALA A 243 7.10 -8.84 -11.50
C ALA A 243 8.02 -10.05 -11.75
N LEU A 244 8.51 -10.68 -10.68
CA LEU A 244 9.37 -11.87 -10.73
C LEU A 244 8.65 -13.10 -11.26
N ASN A 245 7.40 -13.31 -10.87
CA ASN A 245 6.63 -14.50 -11.27
C ASN A 245 6.03 -14.39 -12.67
N GLN A 246 5.71 -13.18 -13.13
CA GLN A 246 5.02 -13.00 -14.41
C GLN A 246 5.98 -13.14 -15.60
N ARG A 247 5.52 -13.76 -16.70
CA ARG A 247 6.29 -13.87 -17.94
C ARG A 247 6.50 -12.50 -18.59
N SER A 248 5.43 -11.72 -18.70
CA SER A 248 5.45 -10.37 -19.28
C SER A 248 4.35 -9.51 -18.68
N ALA A 249 4.58 -8.21 -18.50
CA ALA A 249 3.56 -7.23 -18.10
C ALA A 249 3.32 -6.17 -19.18
N SER A 250 2.08 -5.71 -19.32
CA SER A 250 1.71 -4.60 -20.20
C SER A 250 1.83 -3.27 -19.44
N PRO A 251 2.40 -2.21 -20.06
CA PRO A 251 2.46 -0.87 -19.48
C PRO A 251 1.16 -0.06 -19.66
N THR A 252 0.15 -0.60 -20.34
CA THR A 252 -1.10 0.12 -20.63
C THR A 252 -1.76 0.60 -19.35
N LYS A 253 -1.95 1.93 -19.25
CA LYS A 253 -2.61 2.57 -18.12
C LYS A 253 -4.02 2.02 -17.94
N THR A 254 -4.34 1.72 -16.70
CA THR A 254 -5.65 1.17 -16.34
C THR A 254 -6.64 2.30 -16.17
N GLN A 255 -7.64 2.34 -17.06
CA GLN A 255 -8.80 3.20 -16.91
C GLN A 255 -9.87 2.47 -16.10
N SER A 256 -10.50 3.17 -15.16
CA SER A 256 -11.59 2.63 -14.36
C SER A 256 -12.60 3.70 -14.02
N THR A 257 -13.88 3.33 -14.05
CA THR A 257 -15.00 4.12 -13.51
C THR A 257 -15.21 3.89 -12.01
N ASN A 258 -14.54 2.89 -11.42
CA ASN A 258 -14.51 2.62 -9.98
C ASN A 258 -13.09 2.20 -9.58
N GLU A 259 -12.25 3.18 -9.23
CA GLU A 259 -10.85 2.96 -8.89
C GLU A 259 -10.70 2.07 -7.65
N LYS A 260 -11.54 2.24 -6.62
CA LYS A 260 -11.48 1.45 -5.40
C LYS A 260 -11.73 -0.04 -5.65
N TYR A 261 -12.74 -0.39 -6.44
CA TYR A 261 -12.99 -1.78 -6.85
C TYR A 261 -11.80 -2.33 -7.65
N THR A 262 -11.37 -1.60 -8.69
CA THR A 262 -10.30 -2.04 -9.59
C THR A 262 -8.99 -2.25 -8.84
N PHE A 263 -8.63 -1.33 -7.96
CA PHE A 263 -7.42 -1.42 -7.16
C PHE A 263 -7.51 -2.58 -6.18
N ARG A 264 -8.65 -2.79 -5.51
CA ARG A 264 -8.86 -3.96 -4.65
C ARG A 264 -8.64 -5.26 -5.39
N VAL A 265 -9.27 -5.43 -6.56
CA VAL A 265 -9.10 -6.65 -7.37
C VAL A 265 -7.64 -6.83 -7.77
N TRP A 266 -6.93 -5.74 -8.07
CA TRP A 266 -5.50 -5.80 -8.34
C TRP A 266 -4.69 -6.22 -7.11
N LEU A 267 -4.95 -5.68 -5.92
CA LEU A 267 -4.29 -6.10 -4.67
C LEU A 267 -4.50 -7.61 -4.40
N LEU A 268 -5.70 -8.14 -4.67
CA LEU A 268 -5.95 -9.58 -4.55
C LEU A 268 -5.13 -10.38 -5.58
N ARG A 269 -5.01 -9.89 -6.82
CA ARG A 269 -4.16 -10.50 -7.86
C ARG A 269 -2.66 -10.41 -7.56
N LEU A 270 -2.24 -9.43 -6.76
CA LEU A 270 -0.87 -9.36 -6.22
C LEU A 270 -0.60 -10.42 -5.15
N GLY A 271 -1.60 -11.19 -4.71
CA GLY A 271 -1.47 -12.19 -3.65
C GLY A 271 -1.75 -11.65 -2.25
N MET A 272 -2.22 -10.39 -2.12
CA MET A 272 -2.56 -9.80 -0.83
C MET A 272 -3.93 -10.29 -0.33
N ILE A 273 -4.05 -11.60 -0.08
CA ILE A 273 -5.29 -12.31 0.27
C ILE A 273 -5.27 -12.78 1.73
N GLY A 274 -6.42 -12.81 2.40
CA GLY A 274 -6.54 -13.27 3.80
C GLY A 274 -6.31 -12.16 4.83
N ASP A 275 -6.26 -12.56 6.10
CA ASP A 275 -6.19 -11.63 7.24
C ASP A 275 -4.85 -10.91 7.37
N GLU A 276 -3.75 -11.57 6.98
CA GLU A 276 -2.41 -10.99 7.03
C GLU A 276 -2.27 -9.67 6.23
N PHE A 277 -3.05 -9.54 5.15
CA PHE A 277 -3.05 -8.34 4.30
C PHE A 277 -4.31 -7.47 4.49
N LYS A 278 -5.19 -7.78 5.45
CA LYS A 278 -6.43 -7.03 5.67
C LYS A 278 -6.15 -5.56 5.99
N THR A 279 -5.19 -5.31 6.88
CA THR A 279 -4.75 -3.96 7.24
C THR A 279 -4.14 -3.21 6.05
N ALA A 280 -3.32 -3.89 5.24
CA ALA A 280 -2.75 -3.27 4.04
C ALA A 280 -3.80 -2.90 3.01
N ARG A 281 -4.72 -3.82 2.69
CA ARG A 281 -5.84 -3.53 1.79
C ARG A 281 -6.68 -2.37 2.31
N LYS A 282 -6.93 -2.29 3.62
CA LYS A 282 -7.66 -1.16 4.23
C LYS A 282 -6.96 0.16 3.93
N HIS A 283 -5.68 0.29 4.27
CA HIS A 283 -4.94 1.54 4.10
C HIS A 283 -4.77 1.94 2.61
N LEU A 284 -4.49 0.98 1.74
CA LEU A 284 -4.28 1.24 0.31
C LEU A 284 -5.56 1.58 -0.46
N LEU A 285 -6.74 1.25 0.07
CA LEU A 285 -8.03 1.54 -0.54
C LEU A 285 -8.73 2.77 0.05
N ASP A 286 -8.21 3.31 1.16
CA ASP A 286 -8.90 4.33 1.96
C ASP A 286 -9.14 5.62 1.18
N HIS A 287 -8.20 5.97 0.29
CA HIS A 287 -8.19 7.22 -0.46
C HIS A 287 -8.68 7.08 -1.91
N LEU A 288 -9.16 5.91 -2.29
CA LEU A 288 -9.73 5.67 -3.63
C LEU A 288 -11.26 5.79 -3.61
N GLU A 289 -11.79 6.37 -4.69
CA GLU A 289 -13.21 6.61 -4.90
C GLU A 289 -13.95 5.37 -5.41
N GLY A 290 -15.25 5.31 -5.11
CA GLY A 290 -16.15 4.23 -5.52
C GLY A 290 -16.35 3.16 -4.45
N CYS A 291 -17.07 2.10 -4.82
CA CYS A 291 -17.42 1.01 -3.91
C CYS A 291 -16.48 -0.20 -4.06
N ILE A 292 -16.44 -1.06 -3.05
CA ILE A 292 -15.53 -2.23 -3.00
C ILE A 292 -16.12 -3.47 -3.71
N ALA A 293 -17.45 -3.53 -3.84
CA ALA A 293 -18.18 -4.74 -4.23
C ALA A 293 -18.42 -4.85 -5.74
N TRP A 294 -18.62 -3.73 -6.44
CA TRP A 294 -19.09 -3.71 -7.83
C TRP A 294 -18.15 -2.93 -8.74
N LYS A 295 -17.88 -3.47 -9.93
CA LYS A 295 -17.05 -2.80 -10.93
C LYS A 295 -17.75 -1.59 -11.54
N ASP A 296 -19.03 -1.77 -11.86
CA ASP A 296 -19.90 -0.71 -12.37
C ASP A 296 -20.73 -0.14 -11.22
N PRO A 297 -20.58 1.16 -10.89
CA PRO A 297 -21.39 1.81 -9.85
C PRO A 297 -22.90 1.63 -10.04
N ALA A 298 -23.40 1.53 -11.28
CA ALA A 298 -24.83 1.32 -11.53
C ALA A 298 -25.34 -0.04 -11.01
N GLN A 299 -24.47 -1.05 -10.89
CA GLN A 299 -24.82 -2.33 -10.26
C GLN A 299 -25.11 -2.16 -8.76
N ALA A 300 -24.35 -1.30 -8.08
CA ALA A 300 -24.55 -1.01 -6.66
C ALA A 300 -25.90 -0.32 -6.42
N GLU A 301 -26.25 0.66 -7.26
CA GLU A 301 -27.53 1.36 -7.18
C GLU A 301 -28.72 0.44 -7.45
N ARG A 302 -28.66 -0.38 -8.51
CA ARG A 302 -29.70 -1.40 -8.79
C ARG A 302 -29.91 -2.37 -7.63
N GLN A 303 -28.83 -2.80 -6.98
CA GLN A 303 -28.93 -3.68 -5.81
C GLN A 303 -29.57 -2.97 -4.61
N LYS A 304 -29.19 -1.72 -4.37
CA LYS A 304 -29.74 -0.90 -3.28
C LYS A 304 -31.24 -0.66 -3.46
N GLU A 305 -31.66 -0.40 -4.70
CA GLU A 305 -33.07 -0.25 -5.07
C GLU A 305 -33.85 -1.56 -4.88
N ARG A 306 -33.31 -2.69 -5.36
CA ARG A 306 -33.92 -4.02 -5.15
C ARG A 306 -34.09 -4.35 -3.66
N LEU A 307 -33.10 -4.07 -2.82
CA LEU A 307 -33.18 -4.28 -1.37
C LEU A 307 -34.20 -3.35 -0.71
N ARG A 308 -34.31 -2.11 -1.18
CA ARG A 308 -35.34 -1.16 -0.71
C ARG A 308 -36.74 -1.68 -1.04
N GLN A 309 -36.99 -2.06 -2.29
CA GLN A 309 -38.27 -2.63 -2.73
C GLN A 309 -38.63 -3.89 -1.94
N LYS A 310 -37.66 -4.78 -1.66
CA LYS A 310 -37.88 -5.98 -0.85
C LYS A 310 -38.30 -5.64 0.58
N ARG A 311 -37.63 -4.68 1.23
CA ARG A 311 -37.97 -4.22 2.59
C ARG A 311 -39.34 -3.55 2.64
N GLU A 312 -39.69 -2.76 1.62
CA GLU A 312 -41.01 -2.14 1.50
C GLU A 312 -42.11 -3.20 1.31
N ALA A 313 -41.86 -4.25 0.52
CA ALA A 313 -42.77 -5.38 0.34
C ALA A 313 -42.93 -6.23 1.62
N GLU A 314 -41.84 -6.56 2.32
CA GLU A 314 -41.86 -7.29 3.59
C GLU A 314 -42.66 -6.52 4.66
N ARG A 315 -42.43 -5.20 4.78
CA ARG A 315 -43.19 -4.35 5.70
C ARG A 315 -44.68 -4.26 5.35
N SER A 316 -45.02 -4.30 4.07
CA SER A 316 -46.41 -4.29 3.62
C SER A 316 -47.10 -5.63 3.91
N GLN A 317 -46.39 -6.76 3.77
CA GLN A 317 -46.90 -8.09 4.10
C GLN A 317 -47.13 -8.28 5.60
N GLU A 318 -46.21 -7.80 6.46
CA GLU A 318 -46.36 -7.83 7.93
C GLU A 318 -47.52 -6.98 8.47
N GLN A 319 -48.03 -6.03 7.68
CA GLN A 319 -49.16 -5.17 8.05
C GLN A 319 -50.53 -5.69 7.57
N THR A 320 -50.56 -6.86 6.91
CA THR A 320 -51.82 -7.50 6.48
C THR A 320 -52.33 -8.42 7.60
N PRO A 321 -53.56 -8.24 8.13
CA PRO A 321 -54.12 -9.14 9.15
C PRO A 321 -54.30 -10.56 8.59
N PRO A 322 -54.30 -11.62 9.43
CA PRO A 322 -54.70 -12.95 8.97
C PRO A 322 -56.14 -12.89 8.46
N GLU A 323 -56.39 -13.45 7.27
CA GLU A 323 -57.72 -13.55 6.68
C GLU A 323 -58.65 -14.32 7.64
N GLU A 324 -59.61 -13.63 8.26
CA GLU A 324 -60.67 -14.27 9.03
C GLU A 324 -61.53 -15.11 8.09
N ALA A 325 -61.62 -16.41 8.38
CA ALA A 325 -62.51 -17.33 7.68
C ALA A 325 -63.95 -16.83 7.76
N VAL A 326 -64.53 -16.53 6.60
CA VAL A 326 -65.92 -16.07 6.48
C VAL A 326 -66.86 -17.20 6.91
N PRO A 327 -67.79 -16.99 7.86
CA PRO A 327 -68.77 -18.01 8.22
C PRO A 327 -69.81 -18.16 7.10
N GLU A 328 -70.08 -19.41 6.72
CA GLU A 328 -71.13 -19.78 5.77
C GLU A 328 -72.49 -19.24 6.22
N THR A 329 -73.09 -18.39 5.40
CA THR A 329 -74.49 -17.98 5.54
C THR A 329 -75.40 -19.14 5.16
N VAL A 330 -76.04 -19.73 6.17
CA VAL A 330 -77.16 -20.66 6.02
C VAL A 330 -78.36 -19.88 5.45
N LEU A 331 -78.85 -20.27 4.27
CA LEU A 331 -80.16 -19.88 3.75
C LEU A 331 -81.05 -21.12 3.78
N GLU A 332 -82.01 -21.12 4.71
CA GLU A 332 -83.16 -22.03 4.71
C GLU A 332 -84.31 -21.43 3.89
N ALA A 333 -84.90 -22.27 3.03
CA ALA A 333 -86.34 -22.55 2.87
C ALA A 333 -86.60 -22.98 1.41
N GLU A 334 -86.84 -24.27 1.17
CA GLU A 334 -88.18 -24.88 0.96
C GLU A 334 -88.62 -24.76 -0.52
N ASP A 335 -89.30 -25.71 -1.17
CA ASP A 335 -89.46 -27.16 -1.12
C ASP A 335 -90.31 -27.42 -2.38
N GLU A 336 -89.96 -28.33 -3.31
CA GLU A 336 -90.92 -28.93 -4.25
C GLU A 336 -90.33 -30.12 -5.06
N GLN A 337 -90.55 -31.31 -4.50
CA GLN A 337 -91.06 -32.55 -5.10
C GLN A 337 -90.44 -33.22 -6.36
N SER A 338 -90.08 -34.49 -6.09
CA SER A 338 -90.11 -35.70 -6.96
C SER A 338 -88.98 -35.84 -8.00
N SER A 339 -88.41 -37.00 -8.30
CA SER A 339 -88.80 -38.41 -8.14
C SER A 339 -87.54 -39.30 -8.16
N ALA A 340 -87.63 -40.49 -7.56
CA ALA A 340 -86.60 -41.50 -7.38
C ALA A 340 -86.00 -42.07 -8.69
N PHE A 341 -84.74 -42.54 -8.66
CA PHE A 341 -84.39 -43.93 -9.04
C PHE A 341 -82.96 -44.35 -8.64
N THR A 342 -82.92 -45.30 -7.71
CA THR A 342 -82.03 -46.45 -7.43
C THR A 342 -80.77 -46.75 -8.29
N MET A 343 -79.64 -46.88 -7.56
CA MET A 343 -78.68 -48.01 -7.40
C MET A 343 -78.14 -48.88 -8.56
N SER A 344 -76.81 -49.10 -8.44
CA SER A 344 -76.04 -50.36 -8.63
C SER A 344 -75.63 -50.71 -10.07
N MET A 345 -74.39 -51.11 -10.36
CA MET A 345 -73.42 -51.90 -9.57
C MET A 345 -72.02 -51.29 -9.47
#